data_AF-T0TB41-F1
#
_entry.id   AF-T0TB41-F1
#
_cell.length_a   1.000
_cell.length_b   1.000
_cell.length_c   1.000
_cell.angle_alpha   90.00
_cell.angle_beta   90.00
_cell.angle_gamma   90.00
#
_symmetry.space_group_name_H-M   'P 1'
#
loop_
_entity.id
_entity.type
_entity.pdbx_description
1 polymer ?
#
loop_
_entity_poly.entity_id
_entity_poly.type
_entity_poly.pdbx_seq_one_letter_code
_entity_poly.pdbx_strand_id
1 'polypeptide(L)'
;MYTINKALEGLPEDLTLATHICRGNFKSTYLFEGGYDSVAKYLGQLNYDIFFLEYDDARSGSFAPLPTIWNNRDHVELVLGVITSKDPALEDVDAVIARIHEAANLVPLKNLGISTQCGFASTEEGNILTEQDEWNKLQLIKSITDKVWS
;
A
#
# COMPACT_ATOMS: atom_id res chain seq x y z
N MET A 1 -8.17 -18.30 -0.52
CA MET A 1 -8.75 -17.76 0.72
C MET A 1 -8.61 -18.71 1.90
N TYR A 2 -9.19 -19.92 1.84
CA TYR A 2 -9.15 -20.90 2.93
C TYR A 2 -7.76 -21.10 3.56
N THR A 3 -6.73 -21.40 2.75
CA THR A 3 -5.39 -21.70 3.25
C THR A 3 -4.78 -20.57 4.06
N ILE A 4 -4.92 -19.32 3.61
CA ILE A 4 -4.36 -18.15 4.31
C ILE A 4 -5.11 -17.93 5.62
N ASN A 5 -6.44 -17.83 5.58
CA ASN A 5 -7.22 -17.57 6.78
C ASN A 5 -7.03 -18.66 7.83
N LYS A 6 -6.94 -19.92 7.41
CA LYS A 6 -6.65 -21.04 8.31
C LYS A 6 -5.27 -20.96 8.97
N ALA A 7 -4.27 -20.44 8.26
CA ALA A 7 -2.94 -20.21 8.83
C ALA A 7 -2.91 -19.07 9.86
N LEU A 8 -3.94 -18.21 9.86
CA LEU A 8 -4.09 -17.09 10.80
C LEU A 8 -5.00 -17.43 11.99
N GLU A 9 -5.61 -18.62 12.03
CA GLU A 9 -6.48 -19.04 13.13
C GLU A 9 -5.70 -19.26 14.43
N GLY A 10 -6.26 -18.81 15.56
CA GLY A 10 -5.69 -19.06 16.90
C GLY A 10 -4.50 -18.15 17.26
N LEU A 11 -4.23 -17.12 16.49
CA LEU A 11 -3.24 -16.09 16.82
C LEU A 11 -3.75 -15.19 17.97
N PRO A 12 -2.83 -14.56 18.75
CA PRO A 12 -3.22 -13.64 19.83
C PRO A 12 -4.10 -12.49 19.35
N GLU A 13 -5.06 -12.07 20.17
CA GLU A 13 -6.01 -10.98 19.81
C GLU A 13 -5.33 -9.60 19.73
N ASP A 14 -4.19 -9.41 20.38
CA ASP A 14 -3.39 -8.18 20.35
C ASP A 14 -2.33 -8.17 19.23
N LEU A 15 -2.26 -9.24 18.42
CA LEU A 15 -1.35 -9.31 17.28
C LEU A 15 -1.95 -8.62 16.06
N THR A 16 -1.29 -7.56 15.57
CA THR A 16 -1.65 -6.93 14.29
C THR A 16 -1.03 -7.68 13.11
N LEU A 17 -1.86 -8.07 12.15
CA LEU A 17 -1.49 -8.82 10.96
C LEU A 17 -1.54 -7.93 9.72
N ALA A 18 -0.37 -7.71 9.12
CA ALA A 18 -0.25 -6.98 7.87
C ALA A 18 0.10 -7.91 6.69
N THR A 19 -0.39 -7.56 5.50
CA THR A 19 0.04 -8.18 4.25
C THR A 19 0.42 -7.11 3.22
N HIS A 20 1.43 -7.40 2.42
CA HIS A 20 1.82 -6.57 1.28
C HIS A 20 1.45 -7.27 -0.02
N ILE A 21 0.61 -6.62 -0.82
CA ILE A 21 0.16 -7.14 -2.10
C ILE A 21 1.04 -6.58 -3.21
N CYS A 22 2.21 -7.21 -3.37
CA CYS A 22 3.16 -6.84 -4.41
C CYS A 22 2.64 -7.18 -5.80
N ARG A 23 2.87 -6.31 -6.78
CA ARG A 23 2.49 -6.54 -8.20
C ARG A 23 3.60 -7.21 -9.01
N GLY A 24 4.68 -7.62 -8.35
CA GLY A 24 5.78 -8.39 -8.93
C GLY A 24 6.84 -7.50 -9.55
N ASN A 25 8.01 -7.43 -8.90
CA ASN A 25 9.22 -6.82 -9.45
C ASN A 25 10.18 -7.88 -10.04
N PHE A 26 9.65 -8.99 -10.58
CA PHE A 26 10.44 -10.16 -10.98
C PHE A 26 10.46 -10.36 -12.50
N LYS A 27 11.64 -10.14 -13.10
CA LYS A 27 12.08 -10.61 -14.43
C LYS A 27 11.02 -10.64 -15.53
N SER A 28 10.61 -9.47 -16.00
CA SER A 28 9.97 -9.25 -17.32
C SER A 28 8.73 -10.11 -17.63
N THR A 29 8.12 -10.70 -16.61
CA THR A 29 6.89 -11.49 -16.70
C THR A 29 5.90 -10.82 -15.76
N TYR A 30 5.02 -9.99 -16.33
CA TYR A 30 3.99 -9.30 -15.56
C TYR A 30 3.06 -10.35 -14.93
N LEU A 31 3.03 -10.43 -13.60
CA LEU A 31 2.08 -11.29 -12.88
C LEU A 31 0.68 -10.71 -12.87
N PHE A 32 0.55 -9.37 -12.84
CA PHE A 32 -0.72 -8.65 -12.92
C PHE A 32 -0.54 -7.28 -13.59
N GLU A 33 -1.16 -7.07 -14.76
CA GLU A 33 -1.39 -5.73 -15.33
C GLU A 33 -2.80 -5.25 -14.93
N GLY A 34 -2.95 -3.95 -14.62
CA GLY A 34 -4.22 -3.36 -14.19
C GLY A 34 -4.37 -3.22 -12.66
N GLY A 35 -5.41 -2.51 -12.24
CA GLY A 35 -5.72 -2.27 -10.82
C GLY A 35 -6.10 -3.54 -10.05
N TYR A 36 -6.36 -3.42 -8.75
CA TYR A 36 -6.74 -4.55 -7.90
C TYR A 36 -8.14 -5.14 -8.19
N ASP A 37 -8.87 -4.64 -9.19
CA ASP A 37 -10.26 -4.98 -9.51
C ASP A 37 -10.53 -6.49 -9.56
N SER A 38 -9.65 -7.24 -10.22
CA SER A 38 -9.80 -8.69 -10.41
C SER A 38 -9.62 -9.51 -9.12
N VAL A 39 -8.88 -8.95 -8.15
CA VAL A 39 -8.52 -9.63 -6.90
C VAL A 39 -9.19 -9.03 -5.66
N ALA A 40 -9.80 -7.85 -5.76
CA ALA A 40 -10.33 -7.08 -4.64
C ALA A 40 -11.30 -7.86 -3.76
N LYS A 41 -12.20 -8.64 -4.38
CA LYS A 41 -13.16 -9.49 -3.66
C LYS A 41 -12.47 -10.57 -2.82
N TYR A 42 -11.36 -11.11 -3.30
CA TYR A 42 -10.58 -12.08 -2.56
C TYR A 42 -9.79 -11.40 -1.43
N LEU A 43 -9.18 -10.25 -1.68
CA LEU A 43 -8.48 -9.48 -0.64
C LEU A 43 -9.42 -9.08 0.50
N GLY A 44 -10.65 -8.66 0.20
CA GLY A 44 -11.67 -8.33 1.20
C GLY A 44 -12.19 -9.51 2.03
N GLN A 45 -11.78 -10.74 1.70
CA GLN A 45 -12.06 -11.96 2.47
C GLN A 45 -10.86 -12.43 3.32
N LEU A 46 -9.69 -11.76 3.22
CA LEU A 46 -8.50 -12.13 3.99
C LEU A 46 -8.58 -11.53 5.40
N ASN A 47 -8.27 -12.35 6.40
CA ASN A 47 -8.29 -11.95 7.81
C ASN A 47 -6.99 -11.22 8.22
N TYR A 48 -6.60 -10.19 7.47
CA TYR A 48 -5.54 -9.25 7.83
C TYR A 48 -6.15 -7.94 8.33
N ASP A 49 -5.44 -7.29 9.24
CA ASP A 49 -5.77 -5.96 9.76
C ASP A 49 -5.26 -4.86 8.82
N ILE A 50 -4.11 -5.06 8.19
CA ILE A 50 -3.46 -4.03 7.36
C ILE A 50 -3.12 -4.58 5.97
N PHE A 51 -3.47 -3.84 4.92
CA PHE A 51 -3.12 -4.14 3.54
C PHE A 51 -2.24 -3.04 2.97
N PHE A 52 -0.99 -3.38 2.60
CA PHE A 52 -0.10 -2.50 1.85
C PHE A 52 -0.29 -2.72 0.35
N LEU A 53 -0.74 -1.67 -0.36
CA LEU A 53 -1.16 -1.71 -1.76
C LEU A 53 -0.29 -0.77 -2.61
N GLU A 54 0.21 -1.23 -3.75
CA GLU A 54 1.11 -0.46 -4.64
C GLU A 54 0.35 0.53 -5.53
N TYR A 55 0.70 1.83 -5.47
CA TYR A 55 0.03 2.95 -6.17
C TYR A 55 0.98 4.00 -6.78
N ASP A 56 2.27 3.71 -6.97
CA ASP A 56 3.33 4.67 -7.35
C ASP A 56 3.25 5.26 -8.76
N ASP A 57 2.76 4.54 -9.77
CA ASP A 57 2.79 5.01 -11.14
C ASP A 57 1.42 4.95 -11.84
N ALA A 58 1.33 5.55 -13.03
CA ALA A 58 0.10 5.57 -13.82
C ALA A 58 -0.43 4.16 -14.17
N ARG A 59 0.41 3.12 -14.04
CA ARG A 59 0.04 1.71 -14.26
C ARG A 59 -0.58 1.09 -13.00
N SER A 60 -0.59 1.79 -11.86
CA SER A 60 -1.17 1.31 -10.61
C SER A 60 -2.68 1.46 -10.49
N GLY A 61 -3.32 1.99 -11.55
CA GLY A 61 -4.77 2.00 -11.68
C GLY A 61 -5.44 3.01 -10.74
N SER A 62 -6.77 2.92 -10.64
CA SER A 62 -7.56 3.81 -9.79
C SER A 62 -7.76 3.24 -8.39
N PHE A 63 -8.26 4.06 -7.47
CA PHE A 63 -8.68 3.63 -6.13
C PHE A 63 -10.06 2.94 -6.11
N ALA A 64 -10.70 2.72 -7.27
CA ALA A 64 -12.01 2.06 -7.37
C ALA A 64 -12.12 0.71 -6.61
N PRO A 65 -11.05 -0.11 -6.49
CA PRO A 65 -11.11 -1.35 -5.73
C PRO A 65 -11.13 -1.19 -4.20
N LEU A 66 -10.70 -0.06 -3.64
CA LEU A 66 -10.51 0.11 -2.19
C LEU A 66 -11.76 -0.22 -1.36
N PRO A 67 -12.99 0.22 -1.72
CA PRO A 67 -14.19 -0.14 -0.96
C PRO A 67 -14.44 -1.64 -0.90
N THR A 68 -14.09 -2.38 -1.98
CA THR A 68 -14.25 -3.83 -2.05
C THR A 68 -13.23 -4.54 -1.17
N ILE A 69 -11.99 -4.03 -1.10
CA ILE A 69 -10.92 -4.58 -0.24
C ILE A 69 -11.22 -4.27 1.23
N TRP A 70 -11.58 -3.03 1.55
CA TRP A 70 -11.96 -2.61 2.90
C TRP A 70 -13.17 -3.38 3.40
N ASN A 71 -14.18 -3.57 2.53
CA ASN A 71 -15.36 -4.39 2.79
C ASN A 71 -16.13 -3.96 4.05
N ASN A 72 -16.17 -2.65 4.34
CA ASN A 72 -16.79 -2.06 5.54
C ASN A 72 -16.25 -2.61 6.87
N ARG A 73 -15.02 -3.12 6.88
CA ARG A 73 -14.37 -3.65 8.09
C ARG A 73 -13.67 -2.50 8.81
N ASP A 74 -14.31 -1.94 9.83
CA ASP A 74 -13.80 -0.77 10.57
C ASP A 74 -12.41 -0.96 11.19
N HIS A 75 -12.00 -2.21 11.49
CA HIS A 75 -10.68 -2.54 12.04
C HIS A 75 -9.57 -2.61 10.98
N VAL A 76 -9.92 -2.51 9.68
CA VAL A 76 -8.97 -2.73 8.59
C VAL A 76 -8.40 -1.42 8.10
N GLU A 77 -7.08 -1.37 7.96
CA GLU A 77 -6.34 -0.27 7.36
C GLU A 77 -5.87 -0.63 5.96
N LEU A 78 -6.04 0.30 5.01
CA LEU A 78 -5.48 0.23 3.67
C LEU A 78 -4.34 1.26 3.55
N VAL A 79 -3.10 0.76 3.46
CA VAL A 79 -1.91 1.59 3.30
C VAL A 79 -1.62 1.77 1.82
N LEU A 80 -1.68 3.01 1.36
CA LEU A 80 -1.49 3.41 -0.02
C LEU A 80 0.01 3.63 -0.28
N GLY A 81 0.61 2.76 -1.08
CA GLY A 81 1.98 2.83 -1.54
C GLY A 81 2.14 3.87 -2.65
N VAL A 82 2.04 5.15 -2.31
CA VAL A 82 2.03 6.30 -3.23
C VAL A 82 3.38 7.00 -3.39
N ILE A 83 4.38 6.56 -2.63
CA ILE A 83 5.77 7.05 -2.70
C ILE A 83 6.62 5.99 -3.42
N THR A 84 7.41 6.37 -4.43
CA THR A 84 8.29 5.42 -5.10
C THR A 84 9.48 5.01 -4.23
N SER A 85 9.78 3.71 -4.17
CA SER A 85 11.00 3.15 -3.59
C SER A 85 12.09 2.84 -4.64
N LYS A 86 11.89 3.26 -5.89
CA LYS A 86 12.78 2.91 -7.03
C LYS A 86 13.65 4.06 -7.53
N ASP A 87 13.23 5.30 -7.26
CA ASP A 87 13.91 6.52 -7.72
C ASP A 87 14.15 7.48 -6.53
N PRO A 88 15.29 8.19 -6.50
CA PRO A 88 15.63 9.10 -5.40
C PRO A 88 14.81 10.39 -5.39
N ALA A 89 14.18 10.78 -6.51
CA ALA A 89 13.40 12.02 -6.59
C ALA A 89 12.21 11.97 -5.63
N LEU A 90 12.07 13.02 -4.81
CA LEU A 90 10.95 13.14 -3.87
C LEU A 90 9.66 13.49 -4.60
N GLU A 91 8.57 12.89 -4.13
CA GLU A 91 7.23 13.16 -4.63
C GLU A 91 6.78 14.57 -4.27
N ASP A 92 5.92 15.12 -5.12
CA ASP A 92 5.23 16.37 -4.83
C ASP A 92 4.22 16.15 -3.68
N VAL A 93 4.42 16.87 -2.58
CA VAL A 93 3.63 16.75 -1.35
C VAL A 93 2.14 17.00 -1.62
N ASP A 94 1.81 18.03 -2.39
CA ASP A 94 0.43 18.43 -2.63
C ASP A 94 -0.27 17.42 -3.55
N ALA A 95 0.45 16.86 -4.52
CA ALA A 95 -0.05 15.78 -5.37
C ALA A 95 -0.33 14.50 -4.55
N VAL A 96 0.55 14.13 -3.61
CA VAL A 96 0.30 12.98 -2.74
C VAL A 96 -0.89 13.21 -1.81
N ILE A 97 -1.00 14.39 -1.21
CA ILE A 97 -2.16 14.76 -0.38
C ILE A 97 -3.47 14.72 -1.18
N ALA A 98 -3.46 15.22 -2.42
CA ALA A 98 -4.63 15.14 -3.30
C ALA A 98 -5.05 13.69 -3.57
N ARG A 99 -4.09 12.78 -3.78
CA ARG A 99 -4.36 11.35 -3.95
C ARG A 99 -4.91 10.70 -2.68
N ILE A 100 -4.42 11.08 -1.51
CA ILE A 100 -4.98 10.59 -0.23
C ILE A 100 -6.45 11.02 -0.12
N HIS A 101 -6.77 12.28 -0.44
CA HIS A 101 -8.15 12.77 -0.41
C HIS A 101 -9.05 12.12 -1.47
N GLU A 102 -8.51 11.75 -2.64
CA GLU A 102 -9.22 10.94 -3.63
C GLU A 102 -9.65 9.60 -3.03
N ALA A 103 -8.72 8.87 -2.39
CA ALA A 103 -9.01 7.63 -1.71
C ALA A 103 -9.98 7.81 -0.52
N ALA A 104 -9.88 8.93 0.20
CA ALA A 104 -10.75 9.26 1.33
C ALA A 104 -12.22 9.48 0.94
N ASN A 105 -12.51 9.72 -0.35
CA ASN A 105 -13.89 9.74 -0.86
C ASN A 105 -14.51 8.34 -0.96
N LEU A 106 -13.68 7.29 -0.93
CA LEU A 106 -14.08 5.90 -1.13
C LEU A 106 -14.03 5.07 0.16
N VAL A 107 -13.05 5.35 1.03
CA VAL A 107 -12.83 4.68 2.32
C VAL A 107 -12.59 5.74 3.39
N PRO A 108 -13.11 5.61 4.62
CA PRO A 108 -12.90 6.60 5.66
C PRO A 108 -11.41 6.89 5.89
N LEU A 109 -11.05 8.17 6.04
CA LEU A 109 -9.66 8.60 6.23
C LEU A 109 -8.95 7.92 7.41
N LYS A 110 -9.70 7.56 8.47
CA LYS A 110 -9.19 6.80 9.64
C LYS A 110 -8.69 5.39 9.30
N ASN A 111 -9.11 4.84 8.16
CA ASN A 111 -8.77 3.50 7.67
C ASN A 111 -7.73 3.56 6.55
N LEU A 112 -7.11 4.73 6.32
CA LEU A 112 -6.11 4.93 5.29
C LEU A 112 -4.77 5.31 5.92
N GLY A 113 -3.69 4.82 5.31
CA GLY A 113 -2.33 5.21 5.58
C GLY A 113 -1.54 5.40 4.29
N ILE A 114 -0.28 5.82 4.39
CA ILE A 114 0.64 5.89 3.24
C ILE A 114 1.97 5.20 3.53
N SER A 115 2.59 4.68 2.48
CA SER A 115 3.93 4.11 2.52
C SER A 115 4.66 4.33 1.18
N THR A 116 5.87 3.83 1.10
CA THR A 116 6.47 3.49 -0.20
C THR A 116 5.67 2.41 -0.91
N GLN A 117 5.78 2.29 -2.24
CA GLN A 117 5.06 1.24 -2.97
C GLN A 117 5.54 -0.14 -2.58
N CYS A 118 6.84 -0.31 -2.40
CA CYS A 118 7.43 -1.56 -1.93
C CYS A 118 8.57 -1.26 -0.95
N GLY A 119 9.30 -2.29 -0.52
CA GLY A 119 10.56 -2.10 0.20
C GLY A 119 11.62 -1.37 -0.64
N PHE A 120 12.66 -0.88 0.02
CA PHE A 120 13.82 -0.27 -0.65
C PHE A 120 14.79 -1.30 -1.24
N ALA A 121 14.70 -2.57 -0.83
CA ALA A 121 15.59 -3.67 -1.26
C ALA A 121 14.93 -4.64 -2.27
N SER A 122 14.06 -4.15 -3.15
CA SER A 122 13.16 -4.98 -3.96
C SER A 122 13.76 -5.54 -5.27
N THR A 123 15.07 -5.43 -5.50
CA THR A 123 15.78 -6.00 -6.67
C THR A 123 17.13 -6.63 -6.26
N GLU A 124 17.53 -7.72 -6.93
CA GLU A 124 18.85 -8.38 -6.77
C GLU A 124 20.02 -7.46 -7.16
N GLU A 125 19.74 -6.44 -8.00
CA GLU A 125 20.71 -5.45 -8.47
C GLU A 125 20.75 -4.17 -7.59
N GLY A 126 19.89 -4.08 -6.56
CA GLY A 126 19.70 -2.87 -5.76
C GLY A 126 18.89 -1.79 -6.51
N ASN A 127 18.13 -0.98 -5.78
CA ASN A 127 17.54 0.22 -6.36
C ASN A 127 18.62 1.31 -6.47
N ILE A 128 18.43 2.30 -7.35
CA ILE A 128 19.33 3.46 -7.50
C ILE A 128 19.06 4.46 -6.35
N LEU A 129 18.99 3.98 -5.11
CA LEU A 129 18.81 4.80 -3.92
C LEU A 129 20.05 4.66 -3.04
N THR A 130 20.50 5.79 -2.51
CA THR A 130 21.41 5.81 -1.37
C THR A 130 20.61 5.67 -0.08
N GLU A 131 21.27 5.28 1.02
CA GLU A 131 20.64 5.28 2.34
C GLU A 131 20.04 6.66 2.69
N GLN A 132 20.70 7.75 2.28
CA GLN A 132 20.18 9.09 2.48
C GLN A 132 18.87 9.34 1.71
N ASP A 133 18.73 8.78 0.51
CA ASP A 133 17.48 8.87 -0.27
C ASP A 133 16.35 8.11 0.42
N GLU A 134 16.63 6.93 0.98
CA GLU A 134 15.66 6.17 1.79
C GLU A 134 15.18 6.99 2.99
N TRP A 135 16.11 7.61 3.74
CA TRP A 135 15.75 8.48 4.86
C TRP A 135 14.94 9.71 4.42
N ASN A 136 15.29 10.32 3.28
CA ASN A 136 14.54 11.46 2.74
C ASN A 136 13.09 11.05 2.40
N LYS A 137 12.89 9.85 1.83
CA LYS A 137 11.56 9.28 1.54
C LYS A 137 10.75 9.03 2.81
N LEU A 138 11.38 8.49 3.86
CA LEU A 138 10.73 8.30 5.16
C LEU A 138 10.36 9.62 5.83
N GLN A 139 11.22 10.63 5.76
CA GLN A 139 10.93 11.99 6.24
C GLN A 139 9.78 12.64 5.47
N LEU A 140 9.73 12.44 4.15
CA LEU A 140 8.63 12.91 3.30
C LEU A 140 7.30 12.28 3.74
N ILE A 141 7.26 10.96 3.92
CA ILE A 141 6.08 10.24 4.43
C ILE A 141 5.62 10.84 5.76
N LYS A 142 6.54 11.00 6.73
CA LYS A 142 6.21 11.62 8.01
C LYS A 142 5.60 13.02 7.83
N SER A 143 6.21 13.86 6.99
CA SER A 143 5.75 15.23 6.77
C SER A 143 4.33 15.29 6.18
N ILE A 144 3.99 14.35 5.29
CA ILE A 144 2.65 14.22 4.70
C ILE A 144 1.67 13.71 5.75
N THR A 145 2.05 12.68 6.52
CA THR A 145 1.21 12.13 7.58
C THR A 145 0.84 13.20 8.62
N ASP A 146 1.82 13.99 9.06
CA ASP A 146 1.60 15.10 10.00
C ASP A 146 0.66 16.19 9.39
N LYS A 147 0.62 16.36 8.07
CA LYS A 147 -0.30 17.34 7.44
C LYS A 147 -1.74 16.82 7.32
N VAL A 148 -1.92 15.52 7.17
CA VAL A 148 -3.22 14.92 6.82
C VAL A 148 -3.96 14.37 8.05
N TRP A 149 -3.25 13.78 9.02
CA TRP A 149 -3.84 13.05 10.15
C TRP A 149 -3.56 13.66 11.54
N SER A 150 -2.99 14.86 11.63
CA SER A 150 -2.79 15.55 12.91
C SER A 150 -4.08 16.04 13.57
#